data_AF-A0A6C0BLG2-F1
#
_entry.id   AF-A0A6C0BLG2-F1
#
_cell.length_a   1.000
_cell.length_b   1.000
_cell.length_c   1.000
_cell.angle_alpha   90.00
_cell.angle_beta   90.00
_cell.angle_gamma   90.00
#
_symmetry.space_group_name_H-M   'P 1'
#
loop_
_entity.id
_entity.type
_entity.pdbx_description
1 polymer ?
#
loop_
_entity_poly.entity_id
_entity_poly.type
_entity_poly.pdbx_seq_one_letter_code
_entity_poly.pdbx_strand_id
1 'polypeptide(L)'
;MTVIVHFTSEVNLKAVFPLLDVTRIPLEEPKRKRKKIRIPECKIPGSVLCVLYDGVARGITKGNSFRNSIIIDISTGSRNVSLKLSKSNIQMCGAKSMDLVLESVGILLEHLNVVQDKIDYLRDHRDEAERVLKFFEDTFKGHMVLFDGLLQTEFNIHIPNINMEECSEEYIELMKNWNDPNPYIRAEALKQYPCPEGLDPIIFKIFMDQVPDFAFHDDFMMQARWVLDEATHAIDRDIGILMVNKVMINHNFDLGFSLDRAKLAELINGMNGYVATYDNCIDKHVNIKKVCEEDGVDRSLLKKKNKIRCHSFRVFMGGSVTQSSPSEVTMKDAYYDFRNTIESIRSLIEIDSSEPRYIQYIPIDRIKPNNVGPDEYTRFIDYDMQYENVPENNDQAEVLPEENGSIDYDTSYTDDYSSYAL
;
A
#
# COMPACT_ATOMS: atom_id res chain seq x y z
N MET A 1 8.82 -6.80 -7.78
CA MET A 1 9.51 -5.49 -7.74
C MET A 1 8.72 -4.48 -6.90
N THR A 2 9.35 -3.37 -6.54
CA THR A 2 8.74 -2.18 -5.94
C THR A 2 8.89 -1.01 -6.92
N VAL A 3 7.78 -0.35 -7.22
CA VAL A 3 7.71 0.78 -8.16
C VAL A 3 7.09 1.97 -7.45
N ILE A 4 7.60 3.16 -7.74
CA ILE A 4 6.99 4.43 -7.35
C ILE A 4 6.53 5.14 -8.61
N VAL A 5 5.27 5.53 -8.64
CA VAL A 5 4.66 6.28 -9.75
C VAL A 5 4.34 7.67 -9.25
N HIS A 6 4.92 8.68 -9.86
CA HIS A 6 4.69 10.09 -9.53
C HIS A 6 3.57 10.65 -10.40
N PHE A 7 2.76 11.53 -9.84
CA PHE A 7 1.66 12.17 -10.53
C PHE A 7 2.02 13.57 -11.02
N THR A 8 1.24 14.07 -11.98
CA THR A 8 1.27 15.47 -12.44
C THR A 8 0.60 16.44 -11.45
N SER A 9 -0.29 15.92 -10.59
CA SER A 9 -1.05 16.70 -9.60
C SER A 9 -1.04 16.04 -8.22
N GLU A 10 -1.53 16.75 -7.21
CA GLU A 10 -1.66 16.25 -5.85
C GLU A 10 -3.05 15.67 -5.58
N VAL A 11 -3.10 14.71 -4.67
CA VAL A 11 -4.30 13.99 -4.24
C VAL A 11 -4.64 14.38 -2.80
N ASN A 12 -5.87 14.81 -2.58
CA ASN A 12 -6.42 15.05 -1.25
C ASN A 12 -6.86 13.71 -0.62
N LEU A 13 -5.94 13.09 0.13
CA LEU A 13 -6.17 11.79 0.73
C LEU A 13 -7.40 11.75 1.65
N LYS A 14 -7.69 12.85 2.36
CA LYS A 14 -8.85 12.93 3.27
C LYS A 14 -10.17 12.92 2.51
N ALA A 15 -10.23 13.58 1.35
CA ALA A 15 -11.42 13.58 0.49
C ALA A 15 -11.58 12.24 -0.25
N VAL A 16 -10.48 11.66 -0.72
CA VAL A 16 -10.49 10.38 -1.45
C VAL A 16 -10.92 9.22 -0.56
N PHE A 17 -10.37 9.13 0.65
CA PHE A 17 -10.57 7.98 1.51
C PHE A 17 -12.04 7.60 1.76
N PRO A 18 -12.97 8.50 2.16
CA PRO A 18 -14.37 8.15 2.43
C PRO A 18 -15.19 7.87 1.16
N LEU A 19 -14.79 8.43 0.02
CA LEU A 19 -15.58 8.38 -1.22
C LEU A 19 -15.14 7.28 -2.21
N LEU A 20 -13.99 6.64 -1.96
CA LEU A 20 -13.52 5.52 -2.77
C LEU A 20 -14.49 4.34 -2.66
N ASP A 21 -14.91 3.77 -3.79
CA ASP A 21 -15.90 2.68 -3.78
C ASP A 21 -15.27 1.36 -3.38
N VAL A 22 -15.73 0.78 -2.27
CA VAL A 22 -15.23 -0.50 -1.77
C VAL A 22 -16.14 -1.64 -2.23
N THR A 23 -15.57 -2.59 -2.97
CA THR A 23 -16.19 -3.85 -3.31
C THR A 23 -16.09 -4.81 -2.13
N ARG A 24 -17.22 -5.09 -1.50
CA ARG A 24 -17.35 -6.09 -0.43
C ARG A 24 -17.48 -7.47 -1.06
N ILE A 25 -16.64 -8.42 -0.64
CA ILE A 25 -16.69 -9.82 -1.08
C ILE A 25 -16.83 -10.73 0.15
N PRO A 26 -17.56 -11.84 0.05
CA PRO A 26 -17.77 -12.71 1.19
C PRO A 26 -16.44 -13.42 1.49
N LEU A 27 -16.08 -13.45 2.77
CA LEU A 27 -14.87 -14.14 3.21
C LEU A 27 -15.25 -15.55 3.66
N GLU A 28 -14.52 -16.54 3.14
CA GLU A 28 -14.63 -17.89 3.69
C GLU A 28 -14.15 -17.92 5.14
N GLU A 29 -14.90 -18.62 5.99
CA GLU A 29 -14.51 -18.79 7.38
C GLU A 29 -13.17 -19.53 7.48
N PRO A 30 -12.08 -18.91 8.00
CA PRO A 30 -10.83 -19.59 8.10
C PRO A 30 -10.98 -20.65 9.19
N LYS A 31 -10.72 -21.91 8.81
CA LYS A 31 -10.67 -23.06 9.74
C LYS A 31 -9.76 -22.86 10.96
N ARG A 32 -8.89 -21.84 10.95
CA ARG A 32 -7.99 -21.46 12.04
C ARG A 32 -7.88 -19.94 12.12
N LYS A 33 -7.98 -19.38 13.34
CA LYS A 33 -7.69 -17.96 13.59
C LYS A 33 -6.25 -17.64 13.15
N ARG A 34 -6.10 -16.81 12.11
CA ARG A 34 -4.80 -16.29 11.65
C ARG A 34 -4.67 -14.85 12.07
N LYS A 35 -3.46 -14.42 12.45
CA LYS A 35 -3.16 -13.01 12.77
C LYS A 35 -3.37 -12.05 11.59
N LYS A 36 -3.35 -12.57 10.35
CA LYS A 36 -3.54 -11.79 9.13
C LYS A 36 -4.50 -12.52 8.20
N ILE A 37 -5.53 -11.81 7.77
CA ILE A 37 -6.48 -12.27 6.76
C ILE A 37 -5.79 -12.16 5.39
N ARG A 38 -5.92 -13.22 4.58
CA ARG A 38 -5.51 -13.19 3.17
C ARG A 38 -6.73 -12.73 2.38
N ILE A 39 -6.62 -11.60 1.70
CA ILE A 39 -7.67 -11.12 0.81
C ILE A 39 -7.85 -12.16 -0.32
N PRO A 40 -9.06 -12.68 -0.54
CA PRO A 40 -9.33 -13.59 -1.65
C PRO A 40 -9.15 -12.88 -2.98
N GLU A 41 -8.74 -13.62 -4.00
CA GLU A 41 -8.61 -13.09 -5.35
C GLU A 41 -9.99 -12.68 -5.88
N CYS A 42 -10.12 -11.42 -6.31
CA CYS A 42 -11.31 -10.95 -6.99
C CYS A 42 -11.05 -11.01 -8.50
N LYS A 43 -12.03 -11.47 -9.26
CA LYS A 43 -11.92 -11.60 -10.73
C LYS A 43 -12.48 -10.41 -11.49
N ILE A 44 -12.99 -9.41 -10.78
CA ILE A 44 -13.57 -8.20 -11.37
C ILE A 44 -12.47 -7.14 -11.33
N PRO A 45 -11.85 -6.77 -12.46
CA PRO A 45 -10.86 -5.70 -12.50
C PRO A 45 -11.50 -4.39 -12.03
N GLY A 46 -10.75 -3.57 -11.31
CA GLY A 46 -11.26 -2.33 -10.73
C GLY A 46 -11.88 -2.47 -9.35
N SER A 47 -12.19 -3.67 -8.87
CA SER A 47 -12.70 -3.85 -7.52
C SER A 47 -11.68 -3.45 -6.45
N VAL A 48 -11.98 -2.42 -5.67
CA VAL A 48 -11.21 -2.05 -4.48
C VAL A 48 -11.71 -2.88 -3.29
N LEU A 49 -10.86 -3.74 -2.75
CA LEU A 49 -11.24 -4.73 -1.74
C LEU A 49 -10.93 -4.29 -0.31
N CYS A 50 -9.98 -3.38 -0.16
CA CYS A 50 -9.50 -2.88 1.13
C CYS A 50 -8.96 -1.47 0.94
N VAL A 51 -9.30 -0.58 1.88
CA VAL A 51 -8.77 0.76 1.99
C VAL A 51 -8.40 1.02 3.45
N LEU A 52 -7.18 1.48 3.73
CA LEU A 52 -6.69 1.76 5.08
C LEU A 52 -6.07 3.16 5.15
N TYR A 53 -6.55 4.01 6.05
CA TYR A 53 -6.04 5.39 6.23
C TYR A 53 -6.26 5.87 7.66
N ASP A 54 -5.23 6.46 8.26
CA ASP A 54 -5.28 7.13 9.57
C ASP A 54 -6.07 6.40 10.68
N GLY A 55 -5.71 5.15 10.93
CA GLY A 55 -6.38 4.27 11.91
C GLY A 55 -7.66 3.58 11.43
N VAL A 56 -8.26 4.04 10.32
CA VAL A 56 -9.55 3.55 9.81
C VAL A 56 -9.36 2.55 8.66
N ALA A 57 -10.26 1.56 8.59
CA ALA A 57 -10.29 0.54 7.56
C ALA A 57 -11.69 0.46 6.92
N ARG A 58 -11.74 0.37 5.58
CA ARG A 58 -12.96 0.11 4.81
C ARG A 58 -12.76 -1.18 3.99
N GLY A 59 -13.77 -2.04 3.96
CA GLY A 59 -13.67 -3.37 3.34
C GLY A 59 -12.89 -4.40 4.15
N ILE A 60 -12.11 -5.25 3.49
CA ILE A 60 -11.40 -6.36 4.16
C ILE A 60 -10.21 -5.82 4.96
N THR A 61 -10.31 -5.83 6.29
CA THR A 61 -9.26 -5.27 7.15
C THR A 61 -7.99 -6.13 7.15
N LYS A 62 -6.85 -5.53 6.78
CA LYS A 62 -5.53 -6.20 6.77
C LYS A 62 -4.40 -5.39 7.43
N GLY A 63 -4.36 -5.43 8.76
CA GLY A 63 -3.25 -4.85 9.53
C GLY A 63 -3.37 -3.35 9.74
N ASN A 64 -2.23 -2.65 9.80
CA ASN A 64 -2.17 -1.25 10.22
C ASN A 64 -2.21 -0.28 9.03
N SER A 65 -2.83 0.87 9.23
CA SER A 65 -2.88 2.01 8.31
C SER A 65 -1.67 2.95 8.48
N PHE A 66 -1.58 3.96 7.60
CA PHE A 66 -0.58 5.04 7.69
C PHE A 66 -1.29 6.39 7.71
N ARG A 67 -0.70 7.39 8.39
CA ARG A 67 -1.25 8.75 8.48
C ARG A 67 -1.15 9.55 7.18
N ASN A 68 -0.09 9.32 6.42
CA ASN A 68 0.25 10.13 5.23
C ASN A 68 0.03 9.38 3.91
N SER A 69 -0.64 8.23 3.94
CA SER A 69 -0.91 7.45 2.75
C SER A 69 -2.06 6.49 2.95
N ILE A 70 -2.88 6.32 1.92
CA ILE A 70 -3.94 5.32 1.86
C ILE A 70 -3.34 4.00 1.36
N ILE A 71 -3.55 2.89 2.06
CA ILE A 71 -3.25 1.55 1.53
C ILE A 71 -4.49 1.07 0.81
N ILE A 72 -4.35 0.63 -0.43
CA ILE A 72 -5.45 0.17 -1.28
C ILE A 72 -5.09 -1.24 -1.78
N ASP A 73 -6.01 -2.19 -1.69
CA ASP A 73 -5.95 -3.42 -2.49
C ASP A 73 -6.95 -3.34 -3.62
N ILE A 74 -6.45 -3.38 -4.85
CA ILE A 74 -7.27 -3.31 -6.05
C ILE A 74 -7.10 -4.57 -6.88
N SER A 75 -8.20 -5.03 -7.44
CA SER A 75 -8.25 -6.14 -8.37
C SER A 75 -7.86 -5.68 -9.77
N THR A 76 -6.98 -6.43 -10.43
CA THR A 76 -6.59 -6.25 -11.84
C THR A 76 -7.10 -7.42 -12.67
N GLY A 77 -6.87 -7.42 -13.98
CA GLY A 77 -7.19 -8.54 -14.87
C GLY A 77 -6.50 -9.86 -14.49
N SER A 78 -5.41 -9.81 -13.72
CA SER A 78 -4.61 -11.01 -13.41
C SER A 78 -4.55 -11.40 -11.93
N ARG A 79 -4.72 -10.45 -11.00
CA ARG A 79 -4.66 -10.67 -9.54
C ARG A 79 -4.97 -9.39 -8.76
N ASN A 80 -5.06 -9.50 -7.44
CA ASN A 80 -5.07 -8.33 -6.56
C ASN A 80 -3.66 -7.71 -6.42
N VAL A 81 -3.60 -6.39 -6.34
CA VAL A 81 -2.37 -5.61 -6.17
C VAL A 81 -2.55 -4.63 -5.01
N SER A 82 -1.56 -4.58 -4.12
CA SER A 82 -1.55 -3.60 -3.02
C SER A 82 -0.76 -2.36 -3.41
N LEU A 83 -1.43 -1.22 -3.33
CA LEU A 83 -0.94 0.12 -3.62
C LEU A 83 -0.87 0.91 -2.31
N LYS A 84 0.09 1.83 -2.23
CA LYS A 84 0.12 2.87 -1.20
C LYS A 84 0.05 4.22 -1.90
N LEU A 85 -1.11 4.85 -1.83
CA LEU A 85 -1.38 6.17 -2.40
C LEU A 85 -0.98 7.24 -1.40
N SER A 86 -0.02 8.09 -1.77
CA SER A 86 0.37 9.29 -1.04
C SER A 86 -0.05 10.53 -1.84
N LYS A 87 0.13 11.73 -1.27
CA LYS A 87 -0.29 13.00 -1.90
C LYS A 87 0.18 13.16 -3.37
N SER A 88 1.40 12.76 -3.70
CA SER A 88 1.98 12.99 -5.04
C SER A 88 2.47 11.73 -5.76
N ASN A 89 2.22 10.55 -5.19
CA ASN A 89 2.72 9.29 -5.76
C ASN A 89 1.97 8.05 -5.28
N ILE A 90 2.08 6.98 -6.05
CA ILE A 90 1.74 5.61 -5.64
C ILE A 90 3.02 4.82 -5.44
N GLN A 91 3.14 4.14 -4.31
CA GLN A 91 4.11 3.07 -4.12
C GLN A 91 3.43 1.70 -4.29
N MET A 92 3.93 0.90 -5.22
CA MET A 92 3.44 -0.45 -5.49
C MET A 92 4.46 -1.48 -5.05
N CYS A 93 4.00 -2.51 -4.33
CA CYS A 93 4.86 -3.62 -3.90
C CYS A 93 4.40 -4.94 -4.53
N GLY A 94 5.36 -5.75 -4.98
CA GLY A 94 5.10 -7.11 -5.43
C GLY A 94 4.61 -7.23 -6.88
N ALA A 95 4.55 -6.15 -7.65
CA ALA A 95 4.29 -6.20 -9.10
C ALA A 95 5.29 -7.14 -9.81
N LYS A 96 4.83 -7.83 -10.86
CA LYS A 96 5.65 -8.77 -11.64
C LYS A 96 6.13 -8.19 -12.98
N SER A 97 5.37 -7.27 -13.56
CA SER A 97 5.67 -6.60 -14.83
C SER A 97 5.28 -5.13 -14.76
N MET A 98 5.85 -4.32 -15.65
CA MET A 98 5.48 -2.90 -15.78
C MET A 98 4.04 -2.74 -16.28
N ASP A 99 3.56 -3.64 -17.12
CA ASP A 99 2.17 -3.61 -17.60
C ASP A 99 1.17 -3.70 -16.44
N LEU A 100 1.42 -4.59 -15.47
CA LEU A 100 0.58 -4.70 -14.27
C LEU A 100 0.63 -3.42 -13.42
N VAL A 101 1.76 -2.72 -13.40
CA VAL A 101 1.88 -1.43 -12.72
C VAL A 101 1.01 -0.40 -13.41
N LEU A 102 1.15 -0.26 -14.73
CA LEU A 102 0.40 0.71 -15.53
C LEU A 102 -1.11 0.44 -15.48
N GLU A 103 -1.53 -0.82 -15.58
CA GLU A 103 -2.92 -1.24 -15.41
C GLU A 103 -3.46 -0.83 -14.03
N SER A 104 -2.75 -1.20 -12.95
CA SER A 104 -3.21 -0.89 -11.58
C SER A 104 -3.30 0.62 -11.32
N VAL A 105 -2.37 1.40 -11.89
CA VAL A 105 -2.37 2.85 -11.77
C VAL A 105 -3.52 3.45 -12.58
N GLY A 106 -3.71 3.02 -13.83
CA GLY A 106 -4.81 3.49 -14.68
C GLY A 106 -6.17 3.30 -14.01
N ILE A 107 -6.41 2.10 -13.49
CA ILE A 107 -7.62 1.79 -12.71
C ILE A 107 -7.75 2.73 -11.49
N LEU A 108 -6.67 2.96 -10.74
CA LEU A 108 -6.75 3.88 -9.59
C LEU A 108 -7.03 5.33 -10.01
N LEU A 109 -6.46 5.80 -11.12
CA LEU A 109 -6.74 7.14 -11.65
C LEU A 109 -8.22 7.27 -12.06
N GLU A 110 -8.81 6.25 -12.68
CA GLU A 110 -10.25 6.21 -12.96
C GLU A 110 -11.08 6.36 -11.68
N HIS A 111 -10.72 5.63 -10.61
CA HIS A 111 -11.39 5.79 -9.31
C HIS A 111 -11.23 7.19 -8.72
N LEU A 112 -10.05 7.81 -8.84
CA LEU A 112 -9.82 9.17 -8.34
C LEU A 112 -10.69 10.20 -9.09
N ASN A 113 -10.84 10.04 -10.41
CA ASN A 113 -11.75 10.88 -11.20
C ASN A 113 -13.21 10.67 -10.79
N VAL A 114 -13.66 9.42 -10.61
CA VAL A 114 -15.02 9.14 -10.11
C VAL A 114 -15.26 9.78 -8.74
N VAL A 115 -14.26 9.79 -7.85
CA VAL A 115 -14.37 10.48 -6.56
C VAL A 115 -14.45 11.99 -6.72
N GLN A 116 -13.68 12.57 -7.66
CA GLN A 116 -13.78 13.99 -8.00
C GLN A 116 -15.20 14.33 -8.51
N ASP A 117 -15.74 13.53 -9.43
CA ASP A 117 -17.10 13.72 -9.98
C ASP A 117 -18.16 13.69 -8.87
N LYS A 118 -18.02 12.81 -7.87
CA LYS A 118 -18.92 12.77 -6.70
C LYS A 118 -18.86 14.06 -5.88
N ILE A 119 -17.66 14.58 -5.63
CA ILE A 119 -17.47 15.83 -4.88
C ILE A 119 -18.11 16.99 -5.64
N ASP A 120 -17.86 17.09 -6.94
CA ASP A 120 -18.40 18.17 -7.77
C ASP A 120 -19.93 18.08 -7.83
N TYR A 121 -20.50 16.88 -7.99
CA TYR A 121 -21.96 16.69 -7.97
C TYR A 121 -22.60 17.10 -6.64
N LEU A 122 -22.01 16.71 -5.51
CA LEU A 122 -22.49 17.10 -4.17
C LEU A 122 -22.46 18.62 -3.96
N ARG A 123 -21.45 19.31 -4.51
CA ARG A 123 -21.31 20.76 -4.41
C ARG A 123 -22.32 21.50 -5.28
N ASP A 124 -22.54 21.01 -6.50
CA ASP A 124 -23.49 21.59 -7.45
C ASP A 124 -24.95 21.38 -7.01
N HIS A 125 -25.22 20.36 -6.18
CA HIS A 125 -26.54 20.00 -5.67
C HIS A 125 -26.57 20.03 -4.12
N ARG A 126 -26.01 21.09 -3.53
CA ARG A 126 -25.83 21.18 -2.07
C ARG A 126 -27.15 21.11 -1.29
N ASP A 127 -28.21 21.76 -1.78
CA ASP A 127 -29.52 21.75 -1.10
C ASP A 127 -30.16 20.36 -1.14
N GLU A 128 -30.02 19.63 -2.24
CA GLU A 128 -30.40 18.23 -2.35
C GLU A 128 -29.58 17.36 -1.40
N ALA A 129 -28.26 17.58 -1.33
CA ALA A 129 -27.38 16.83 -0.44
C ALA A 129 -27.75 17.01 1.04
N GLU A 130 -28.06 18.22 1.47
CA GLU A 130 -28.55 18.50 2.82
C GLU A 130 -29.89 17.80 3.10
N ARG A 131 -30.81 17.78 2.11
CA ARG A 131 -32.08 17.04 2.25
C ARG A 131 -31.84 15.55 2.40
N VAL A 132 -30.92 14.97 1.62
CA VAL A 132 -30.54 13.56 1.75
C VAL A 132 -29.89 13.30 3.11
N LEU A 133 -28.92 14.11 3.55
CA LEU A 133 -28.29 13.93 4.86
C LEU A 133 -29.29 14.07 6.01
N LYS A 134 -30.23 15.00 5.92
CA LYS A 134 -31.32 15.12 6.90
C LYS A 134 -32.19 13.86 6.91
N PHE A 135 -32.51 13.29 5.75
CA PHE A 135 -33.20 12.01 5.70
C PHE A 135 -32.38 10.90 6.39
N PHE A 136 -31.07 10.82 6.15
CA PHE A 136 -30.22 9.85 6.83
C PHE A 136 -30.17 10.08 8.34
N GLU A 137 -30.13 11.35 8.75
CA GLU A 137 -30.14 11.77 10.14
C GLU A 137 -31.44 11.38 10.84
N ASP A 138 -32.59 11.54 10.20
CA ASP A 138 -33.89 11.27 10.80
C ASP A 138 -34.25 9.77 10.75
N THR A 139 -33.79 9.04 9.73
CA THR A 139 -34.22 7.64 9.46
C THR A 139 -33.28 6.58 10.04
N PHE A 140 -31.97 6.85 10.10
CA PHE A 140 -30.96 5.88 10.55
C PHE A 140 -30.50 6.15 12.00
N LYS A 141 -31.38 6.68 12.86
CA LYS A 141 -31.15 6.88 14.30
C LYS A 141 -31.82 5.78 15.13
N GLY A 142 -31.09 4.79 15.63
CA GLY A 142 -31.70 3.65 16.35
C GLY A 142 -30.79 2.60 16.99
N HIS A 143 -31.26 1.35 17.08
CA HIS A 143 -30.57 0.26 17.79
C HIS A 143 -29.54 -0.45 16.88
N MET A 144 -28.51 -1.01 17.50
CA MET A 144 -27.42 -1.74 16.82
C MET A 144 -27.95 -2.95 16.04
N VAL A 145 -27.70 -3.02 14.73
CA VAL A 145 -27.99 -4.19 13.89
C VAL A 145 -26.69 -4.94 13.61
N LEU A 146 -26.63 -6.21 14.01
CA LEU A 146 -25.51 -7.10 13.74
C LEU A 146 -25.70 -7.77 12.36
N PHE A 147 -24.74 -7.60 11.46
CA PHE A 147 -24.70 -8.34 10.20
C PHE A 147 -23.87 -9.61 10.34
N ASP A 148 -24.54 -10.76 10.38
CA ASP A 148 -23.89 -12.06 10.28
C ASP A 148 -23.31 -12.25 8.87
N GLY A 149 -21.99 -12.46 8.77
CA GLY A 149 -21.35 -13.02 7.57
C GLY A 149 -20.45 -12.10 6.72
N LEU A 150 -20.35 -10.80 6.99
CA LEU A 150 -19.54 -9.89 6.16
C LEU A 150 -18.15 -9.55 6.71
N LEU A 151 -17.88 -9.69 8.01
CA LEU A 151 -16.52 -9.60 8.57
C LEU A 151 -16.34 -10.58 9.74
N GLN A 152 -15.39 -11.49 9.61
CA GLN A 152 -14.98 -12.40 10.68
C GLN A 152 -13.83 -11.88 11.55
N THR A 153 -13.64 -10.57 11.57
CA THR A 153 -12.97 -9.96 12.71
C THR A 153 -14.01 -9.82 13.83
N GLU A 154 -13.61 -9.85 15.10
CA GLU A 154 -14.49 -9.56 16.25
C GLU A 154 -15.13 -8.15 16.20
N PHE A 155 -14.91 -7.40 15.12
CA PHE A 155 -15.70 -6.27 14.68
C PHE A 155 -16.86 -6.80 13.84
N ASN A 156 -18.01 -6.95 14.50
CA ASN A 156 -19.29 -6.96 13.80
C ASN A 156 -19.31 -5.77 12.83
N ILE A 157 -19.72 -5.95 11.58
CA ILE A 157 -20.10 -4.78 10.78
C ILE A 157 -21.32 -4.22 11.48
N HIS A 158 -21.11 -3.19 12.28
CA HIS A 158 -22.20 -2.42 12.81
C HIS A 158 -22.61 -1.51 11.67
N ILE A 159 -23.85 -1.65 11.22
CA ILE A 159 -24.47 -0.66 10.35
C ILE A 159 -24.98 0.44 11.28
N PRO A 160 -24.89 1.73 10.90
CA PRO A 160 -25.52 2.83 11.59
C PRO A 160 -26.93 2.47 12.05
N ASN A 161 -27.02 2.16 13.36
CA ASN A 161 -28.17 2.31 14.23
C ASN A 161 -29.51 2.46 13.50
N ILE A 162 -30.08 1.38 12.96
CA ILE A 162 -31.42 1.46 12.38
C ILE A 162 -32.43 1.49 13.52
N ASN A 163 -33.36 2.45 13.55
CA ASN A 163 -34.46 2.39 14.52
C ASN A 163 -35.32 1.19 14.16
N MET A 164 -35.14 0.05 14.82
CA MET A 164 -35.94 -1.15 14.50
C MET A 164 -37.44 -0.92 14.75
N GLU A 165 -37.83 0.07 15.56
CA GLU A 165 -39.23 0.43 15.81
C GLU A 165 -39.82 1.35 14.72
N GLU A 166 -38.99 2.11 13.99
CA GLU A 166 -39.44 3.10 12.99
C GLU A 166 -38.96 2.81 11.56
N CYS A 167 -37.94 1.96 11.41
CA CYS A 167 -37.41 1.55 10.13
C CYS A 167 -38.12 0.27 9.71
N SER A 168 -38.77 0.32 8.56
CA SER A 168 -39.51 -0.83 8.04
C SER A 168 -38.55 -2.02 7.82
N GLU A 169 -39.04 -3.24 8.02
CA GLU A 169 -38.31 -4.48 7.71
C GLU A 169 -37.72 -4.46 6.28
N GLU A 170 -38.39 -3.75 5.38
CA GLU A 170 -37.95 -3.43 4.03
C GLU A 170 -36.54 -2.79 3.98
N TYR A 171 -36.25 -1.77 4.78
CA TYR A 171 -34.94 -1.11 4.77
C TYR A 171 -33.82 -1.98 5.37
N ILE A 172 -34.15 -2.83 6.35
CA ILE A 172 -33.19 -3.79 6.90
C ILE A 172 -32.78 -4.80 5.80
N GLU A 173 -33.75 -5.26 5.03
CA GLU A 173 -33.51 -6.19 3.92
C GLU A 173 -32.77 -5.51 2.76
N LEU A 174 -33.06 -4.23 2.48
CA LEU A 174 -32.26 -3.39 1.56
C LEU A 174 -30.79 -3.39 1.97
N MET A 175 -30.48 -3.12 3.24
CA MET A 175 -29.08 -3.06 3.72
C MET A 175 -28.35 -4.40 3.56
N LYS A 176 -29.05 -5.53 3.69
CA LYS A 176 -28.50 -6.86 3.38
C LYS A 176 -28.20 -7.03 1.91
N ASN A 177 -29.14 -6.69 1.05
CA ASN A 177 -28.99 -6.90 -0.38
C ASN A 177 -28.03 -5.87 -1.03
N TRP A 178 -27.92 -4.66 -0.48
CA TRP A 178 -26.99 -3.63 -0.95
C TRP A 178 -25.53 -4.04 -0.79
N ASN A 179 -25.23 -4.69 0.34
CA ASN A 179 -23.90 -5.18 0.67
C ASN A 179 -23.54 -6.50 -0.02
N ASP A 180 -24.43 -7.01 -0.87
CA ASP A 180 -24.15 -8.24 -1.61
C ASP A 180 -22.95 -8.02 -2.56
N PRO A 181 -21.99 -8.96 -2.57
CA PRO A 181 -20.84 -8.93 -3.46
C PRO A 181 -21.17 -9.10 -4.94
N ASN A 182 -22.34 -9.64 -5.25
CA ASN A 182 -22.81 -9.87 -6.60
C ASN A 182 -23.43 -8.58 -7.16
N PRO A 183 -22.86 -7.97 -8.23
CA PRO A 183 -23.40 -6.75 -8.82
C PRO A 183 -24.84 -6.92 -9.32
N TYR A 184 -25.26 -8.14 -9.68
CA TYR A 184 -26.63 -8.42 -10.08
C TYR A 184 -27.61 -8.37 -8.90
N ILE A 185 -27.22 -8.89 -7.72
CA ILE A 185 -28.05 -8.83 -6.52
C ILE A 185 -28.16 -7.39 -6.04
N ARG A 186 -27.07 -6.62 -6.08
CA ARG A 186 -27.11 -5.19 -5.77
C ARG A 186 -27.99 -4.42 -6.75
N ALA A 187 -27.92 -4.72 -8.04
CA ALA A 187 -28.78 -4.11 -9.05
C ALA A 187 -30.26 -4.46 -8.85
N GLU A 188 -30.58 -5.69 -8.43
CA GLU A 188 -31.96 -6.07 -8.04
C GLU A 188 -32.40 -5.39 -6.72
N ALA A 189 -31.51 -5.29 -5.73
CA ALA A 189 -31.78 -4.57 -4.49
C ALA A 189 -32.14 -3.10 -4.76
N LEU A 190 -31.39 -2.46 -5.67
CA LEU A 190 -31.64 -1.10 -6.15
C LEU A 190 -33.01 -0.95 -6.84
N LYS A 191 -33.49 -2.00 -7.53
CA LYS A 191 -34.83 -2.00 -8.12
C LYS A 191 -35.90 -2.17 -7.04
N GLN A 192 -35.63 -2.99 -6.03
CA GLN A 192 -36.58 -3.33 -4.97
C GLN A 192 -36.74 -2.22 -3.94
N TYR A 193 -35.68 -1.43 -3.70
CA TYR A 193 -35.70 -0.33 -2.74
C TYR A 193 -35.17 0.94 -3.42
N PRO A 194 -36.04 1.63 -4.17
CA PRO A 194 -35.65 2.85 -4.85
C PRO A 194 -35.28 3.94 -3.83
N CYS A 195 -34.45 4.87 -4.26
CA CYS A 195 -34.26 6.13 -3.55
C CYS A 195 -35.63 6.71 -3.13
N PRO A 196 -35.79 7.16 -1.87
CA PRO A 196 -37.05 7.73 -1.40
C PRO A 196 -37.57 8.83 -2.33
N GLU A 197 -38.89 8.91 -2.48
CA GLU A 197 -39.51 9.91 -3.35
C GLU A 197 -39.11 11.33 -2.93
N GLY A 198 -38.68 12.14 -3.90
CA GLY A 198 -38.26 13.53 -3.66
C GLY A 198 -36.80 13.71 -3.22
N LEU A 199 -36.03 12.63 -3.07
CA LEU A 199 -34.58 12.70 -2.86
C LEU A 199 -33.80 12.48 -4.16
N ASP A 200 -32.59 13.04 -4.24
CA ASP A 200 -31.69 12.81 -5.36
C ASP A 200 -31.08 11.40 -5.28
N PRO A 201 -31.28 10.53 -6.29
CA PRO A 201 -30.82 9.15 -6.24
C PRO A 201 -29.30 9.00 -6.32
N ILE A 202 -28.59 9.95 -6.94
CA ILE A 202 -27.12 9.92 -7.05
C ILE A 202 -26.53 10.25 -5.68
N ILE A 203 -27.00 11.32 -5.03
CA ILE A 203 -26.52 11.72 -3.69
C ILE A 203 -26.87 10.67 -2.65
N PHE A 204 -28.10 10.15 -2.70
CA PHE A 204 -28.52 9.05 -1.84
C PHE A 204 -27.58 7.86 -1.97
N LYS A 205 -27.25 7.45 -3.21
CA LYS A 205 -26.31 6.36 -3.46
C LYS A 205 -24.90 6.65 -2.91
N ILE A 206 -24.37 7.87 -3.10
CA ILE A 206 -23.04 8.25 -2.61
C ILE A 206 -22.91 8.05 -1.09
N PHE A 207 -23.92 8.47 -0.33
CA PHE A 207 -23.92 8.30 1.13
C PHE A 207 -24.24 6.86 1.54
N MET A 208 -25.20 6.21 0.87
CA MET A 208 -25.58 4.83 1.15
C MET A 208 -24.41 3.84 1.01
N ASP A 209 -23.55 4.03 0.00
CA ASP A 209 -22.38 3.16 -0.22
C ASP A 209 -21.36 3.20 0.94
N GLN A 210 -21.37 4.27 1.74
CA GLN A 210 -20.48 4.49 2.88
C GLN A 210 -21.02 3.95 4.19
N VAL A 211 -22.35 3.88 4.35
CA VAL A 211 -23.04 3.42 5.56
C VAL A 211 -22.42 2.15 6.18
N PRO A 212 -22.09 1.08 5.42
CA PRO A 212 -21.55 -0.16 5.99
C PRO A 212 -20.13 -0.05 6.53
N ASP A 213 -19.45 1.09 6.33
CA ASP A 213 -18.08 1.31 6.80
C ASP A 213 -18.01 1.90 8.22
N PHE A 214 -19.14 2.32 8.78
CA PHE A 214 -19.19 3.01 10.07
C PHE A 214 -19.93 2.21 11.10
N ALA A 215 -19.27 2.01 12.25
CA ALA A 215 -19.90 1.26 13.30
C ALA A 215 -21.05 2.03 13.99
N PHE A 216 -20.91 3.35 14.06
CA PHE A 216 -21.84 4.25 14.73
C PHE A 216 -22.40 5.26 13.74
N HIS A 217 -23.69 5.58 13.88
CA HIS A 217 -24.36 6.57 13.04
C HIS A 217 -23.75 7.95 13.17
N ASP A 218 -23.37 8.37 14.38
CA ASP A 218 -22.72 9.67 14.59
C ASP A 218 -21.38 9.78 13.83
N ASP A 219 -20.59 8.70 13.77
CA ASP A 219 -19.34 8.69 13.01
C ASP A 219 -19.58 8.81 11.51
N PHE A 220 -20.60 8.09 11.00
CA PHE A 220 -21.05 8.21 9.61
C PHE A 220 -21.51 9.64 9.29
N MET A 221 -22.40 10.21 10.12
CA MET A 221 -22.93 11.56 9.91
C MET A 221 -21.83 12.62 10.01
N MET A 222 -20.89 12.47 10.94
CA MET A 222 -19.72 13.34 11.05
C MET A 222 -18.87 13.30 9.77
N GLN A 223 -18.59 12.10 9.25
CA GLN A 223 -17.83 11.96 8.01
C GLN A 223 -18.60 12.50 6.79
N ALA A 224 -19.90 12.23 6.70
CA ALA A 224 -20.75 12.65 5.59
C ALA A 224 -20.90 14.18 5.54
N ARG A 225 -21.09 14.84 6.71
CA ARG A 225 -21.07 16.30 6.82
C ARG A 225 -19.71 16.88 6.47
N TRP A 226 -18.62 16.28 6.95
CA TRP A 226 -17.27 16.72 6.57
C TRP A 226 -17.06 16.64 5.05
N VAL A 227 -17.53 15.57 4.39
CA VAL A 227 -17.45 15.47 2.93
C VAL A 227 -18.23 16.62 2.26
N LEU A 228 -19.44 16.93 2.73
CA LEU A 228 -20.26 17.99 2.15
C LEU A 228 -19.69 19.40 2.39
N ASP A 229 -19.14 19.64 3.57
CA ASP A 229 -18.72 20.97 4.01
C ASP A 229 -17.26 21.30 3.67
N GLU A 230 -16.36 20.32 3.77
CA GLU A 230 -14.91 20.53 3.76
C GLU A 230 -14.19 19.89 2.56
N ALA A 231 -14.77 18.87 1.91
CA ALA A 231 -14.14 18.23 0.76
C ALA A 231 -14.29 19.10 -0.50
N THR A 232 -13.27 19.89 -0.81
CA THR A 232 -13.29 20.78 -1.98
C THR A 232 -12.91 20.07 -3.28
N HIS A 233 -12.01 19.08 -3.21
CA HIS A 233 -11.48 18.34 -4.35
C HIS A 233 -10.88 17.02 -3.85
N ALA A 234 -10.87 16.02 -4.73
CA ALA A 234 -10.10 14.78 -4.60
C ALA A 234 -8.72 14.91 -5.23
N ILE A 235 -8.66 15.61 -6.37
CA ILE A 235 -7.46 15.87 -7.17
C ILE A 235 -7.43 17.36 -7.52
N ASP A 236 -6.26 17.99 -7.47
CA ASP A 236 -6.18 19.45 -7.70
C ASP A 236 -6.47 19.85 -9.17
N ARG A 237 -6.19 18.96 -10.13
CA ARG A 237 -6.26 19.13 -11.61
C ARG A 237 -6.26 17.77 -12.31
N ASP A 238 -6.28 17.76 -13.65
CA ASP A 238 -6.00 16.60 -14.50
C ASP A 238 -4.83 15.77 -13.96
N ILE A 239 -5.15 14.60 -13.43
CA ILE A 239 -4.17 13.70 -12.84
C ILE A 239 -3.66 12.72 -13.88
N GLY A 240 -2.35 12.71 -14.08
CA GLY A 240 -1.66 11.82 -15.01
C GLY A 240 -0.42 11.23 -14.38
N ILE A 241 0.19 10.29 -15.10
CA ILE A 241 1.48 9.71 -14.73
C ILE A 241 2.58 10.66 -15.18
N LEU A 242 3.29 11.26 -14.23
CA LEU A 242 4.47 12.08 -14.51
C LEU A 242 5.70 11.21 -14.78
N MET A 243 5.93 10.22 -13.92
CA MET A 243 7.15 9.40 -13.95
C MET A 243 6.92 8.05 -13.27
N VAL A 244 7.55 7.00 -13.80
CA VAL A 244 7.50 5.65 -13.24
C VAL A 244 8.90 5.17 -12.89
N ASN A 245 9.17 5.03 -11.59
CA ASN A 245 10.48 4.69 -11.06
C ASN A 245 10.51 3.27 -10.47
N LYS A 246 11.34 2.39 -11.03
CA LYS A 246 11.66 1.10 -10.42
C LYS A 246 12.65 1.34 -9.29
N VAL A 247 12.19 1.24 -8.03
CA VAL A 247 13.01 1.59 -6.86
C VAL A 247 13.74 0.38 -6.30
N MET A 248 13.13 -0.80 -6.39
CA MET A 248 13.71 -2.03 -5.86
C MET A 248 13.23 -3.25 -6.64
N ILE A 249 14.16 -4.16 -6.90
CA ILE A 249 13.92 -5.44 -7.54
C ILE A 249 14.24 -6.51 -6.52
N ASN A 250 13.39 -7.53 -6.42
CA ASN A 250 13.57 -8.64 -5.49
C ASN A 250 13.57 -9.94 -6.27
N HIS A 251 14.61 -10.75 -6.08
CA HIS A 251 14.71 -12.12 -6.59
C HIS A 251 14.90 -13.08 -5.44
N ASN A 252 14.27 -14.26 -5.55
CA ASN A 252 14.49 -15.36 -4.63
C ASN A 252 15.24 -16.46 -5.36
N PHE A 253 16.26 -17.02 -4.73
CA PHE A 253 16.97 -18.20 -5.20
C PHE A 253 17.35 -19.08 -4.02
N ASP A 254 17.86 -20.28 -4.30
CA ASP A 254 18.27 -21.24 -3.29
C ASP A 254 19.76 -21.56 -3.43
N LEU A 255 20.45 -21.71 -2.29
CA LEU A 255 21.85 -22.09 -2.28
C LEU A 255 22.07 -23.58 -2.53
N GLY A 256 21.04 -24.41 -2.31
CA GLY A 256 21.05 -25.85 -2.45
C GLY A 256 21.43 -26.62 -1.19
N PHE A 257 21.67 -25.93 -0.07
CA PHE A 257 22.10 -26.55 1.20
C PHE A 257 21.67 -25.72 2.41
N SER A 258 21.57 -26.39 3.57
CA SER A 258 21.35 -25.71 4.85
C SER A 258 22.66 -25.17 5.41
N LEU A 259 22.61 -24.01 6.08
CA LEU A 259 23.81 -23.34 6.57
C LEU A 259 23.69 -22.83 8.00
N ASP A 260 24.85 -22.71 8.64
CA ASP A 260 25.04 -22.06 9.93
C ASP A 260 25.07 -20.54 9.72
N ARG A 261 24.00 -19.88 10.17
CA ARG A 261 23.79 -18.44 10.00
C ARG A 261 24.81 -17.61 10.79
N ALA A 262 25.25 -18.09 11.96
CA ALA A 262 26.23 -17.37 12.77
C ALA A 262 27.59 -17.40 12.09
N LYS A 263 28.04 -18.58 11.65
CA LYS A 263 29.28 -18.72 10.89
C LYS A 263 29.24 -17.97 9.56
N LEU A 264 28.11 -18.00 8.84
CA LEU A 264 27.97 -17.21 7.62
C LEU A 264 28.15 -15.72 7.89
N ALA A 265 27.46 -15.17 8.90
CA ALA A 265 27.55 -13.76 9.24
C ALA A 265 28.99 -13.36 9.63
N GLU A 266 29.67 -14.21 10.42
CA GLU A 266 31.07 -13.98 10.81
C GLU A 266 32.02 -14.00 9.62
N LEU A 267 31.96 -15.06 8.80
CA LEU A 267 32.94 -15.28 7.73
C LEU A 267 32.76 -14.33 6.56
N ILE A 268 31.53 -14.00 6.17
CA ILE A 268 31.28 -13.14 5.01
C ILE A 268 31.51 -11.66 5.31
N ASN A 269 31.48 -11.25 6.58
CA ASN A 269 31.63 -9.85 6.95
C ASN A 269 33.04 -9.34 6.62
N GLY A 270 33.12 -8.31 5.79
CA GLY A 270 34.37 -7.75 5.26
C GLY A 270 34.88 -8.42 3.97
N MET A 271 34.36 -9.59 3.58
CA MET A 271 34.71 -10.20 2.30
C MET A 271 34.08 -9.40 1.16
N ASN A 272 34.86 -9.02 0.13
CA ASN A 272 34.36 -8.38 -1.09
C ASN A 272 33.45 -7.15 -0.86
N GLY A 273 33.64 -6.43 0.24
CA GLY A 273 32.82 -5.27 0.62
C GLY A 273 31.44 -5.61 1.19
N TYR A 274 31.20 -6.87 1.60
CA TYR A 274 30.00 -7.27 2.31
C TYR A 274 30.02 -6.82 3.77
N VAL A 275 28.87 -6.37 4.25
CA VAL A 275 28.59 -6.13 5.67
C VAL A 275 27.46 -7.05 6.08
N ALA A 276 27.68 -7.90 7.08
CA ALA A 276 26.68 -8.87 7.54
C ALA A 276 26.27 -8.61 8.98
N THR A 277 24.98 -8.74 9.25
CA THR A 277 24.40 -8.66 10.59
C THR A 277 23.49 -9.86 10.84
N TYR A 278 23.60 -10.44 12.04
CA TYR A 278 22.75 -11.53 12.47
C TYR A 278 22.65 -11.57 13.99
N ASP A 279 21.42 -11.47 14.49
CA ASP A 279 21.08 -11.75 15.89
C ASP A 279 20.11 -12.94 15.92
N ASN A 280 20.51 -14.05 16.55
CA ASN A 280 19.69 -15.26 16.56
C ASN A 280 18.44 -15.16 17.47
N CYS A 281 18.40 -14.18 18.38
CA CYS A 281 17.25 -13.93 19.25
C CYS A 281 16.15 -13.17 18.52
N ILE A 282 16.54 -12.33 17.56
CA ILE A 282 15.64 -11.40 16.86
C ILE A 282 15.37 -11.89 15.43
N ASP A 283 16.40 -12.30 14.72
CA ASP A 283 16.36 -12.54 13.28
C ASP A 283 16.27 -14.02 12.89
N LYS A 284 15.44 -14.26 11.87
CA LYS A 284 15.31 -15.57 11.21
C LYS A 284 16.28 -15.78 10.06
N HIS A 285 17.05 -14.76 9.68
CA HIS A 285 17.94 -14.75 8.53
C HIS A 285 19.17 -13.90 8.82
N VAL A 286 20.26 -14.14 8.08
CA VAL A 286 21.40 -13.23 8.04
C VAL A 286 21.05 -12.09 7.08
N ASN A 287 21.23 -10.84 7.51
CA ASN A 287 21.12 -9.66 6.66
C ASN A 287 22.51 -9.29 6.15
N ILE A 288 22.73 -9.43 4.86
CA ILE A 288 24.01 -9.12 4.21
C ILE A 288 23.77 -7.95 3.26
N LYS A 289 24.58 -6.90 3.36
CA LYS A 289 24.52 -5.71 2.50
C LYS A 289 25.83 -5.57 1.73
N LYS A 290 25.75 -5.13 0.47
CA LYS A 290 26.91 -4.69 -0.33
C LYS A 290 26.56 -3.35 -0.97
N VAL A 291 27.45 -2.37 -0.86
CA VAL A 291 27.25 -1.06 -1.48
C VAL A 291 27.13 -1.21 -2.99
N CYS A 292 26.18 -0.49 -3.58
CA CYS A 292 26.12 -0.34 -5.03
C CYS A 292 27.11 0.74 -5.44
N GLU A 293 28.06 0.40 -6.32
CA GLU A 293 28.83 1.41 -7.04
C GLU A 293 27.86 2.27 -7.88
N GLU A 294 28.19 3.55 -8.07
CA GLU A 294 27.27 4.56 -8.60
C GLU A 294 26.55 4.08 -9.87
N ASP A 295 25.23 3.92 -9.77
CA ASP A 295 24.38 3.35 -10.83
C ASP A 295 23.92 4.41 -11.85
N GLY A 296 24.47 5.62 -11.77
CA GLY A 296 24.03 6.77 -12.58
C GLY A 296 22.60 7.21 -12.29
N VAL A 297 21.95 6.67 -11.25
CA VAL A 297 20.57 7.00 -10.93
C VAL A 297 20.50 8.31 -10.16
N ASP A 298 19.57 9.17 -10.56
CA ASP A 298 19.34 10.45 -9.92
C ASP A 298 19.06 10.27 -8.42
N ARG A 299 19.95 10.85 -7.59
CA ARG A 299 19.85 10.83 -6.13
C ARG A 299 18.67 11.65 -5.62
N SER A 300 18.12 12.57 -6.43
CA SER A 300 16.92 13.35 -6.09
C SER A 300 15.71 12.46 -5.79
N LEU A 301 15.66 11.26 -6.38
CA LEU A 301 14.57 10.31 -6.24
C LEU A 301 14.62 9.50 -4.92
N LEU A 302 15.69 9.64 -4.14
CA LEU A 302 15.84 8.93 -2.87
C LEU A 302 15.15 9.69 -1.73
N LYS A 303 14.25 9.01 -1.01
CA LYS A 303 13.60 9.54 0.20
C LYS A 303 14.58 10.06 1.27
N LYS A 304 15.81 9.56 1.29
CA LYS A 304 16.88 9.99 2.20
C LYS A 304 18.10 10.35 1.35
N LYS A 305 18.44 11.64 1.26
CA LYS A 305 19.55 12.17 0.44
C LYS A 305 20.89 11.47 0.70
N ASN A 306 21.12 11.01 1.93
CA ASN A 306 22.38 10.39 2.35
C ASN A 306 22.32 8.85 2.46
N LYS A 307 21.20 8.22 2.08
CA LYS A 307 21.10 6.76 2.18
C LYS A 307 21.89 6.10 1.07
N ILE A 308 22.97 5.43 1.45
CA ILE A 308 23.79 4.63 0.54
C ILE A 308 22.94 3.48 -0.02
N ARG A 309 22.90 3.37 -1.34
CA ARG A 309 22.24 2.25 -2.03
C ARG A 309 23.06 0.99 -1.80
N CYS A 310 22.38 -0.10 -1.49
CA CYS A 310 23.00 -1.39 -1.31
C CYS A 310 22.18 -2.48 -1.97
N HIS A 311 22.89 -3.49 -2.47
CA HIS A 311 22.35 -4.82 -2.62
C HIS A 311 22.14 -5.40 -1.22
N SER A 312 20.99 -6.02 -0.99
CA SER A 312 20.75 -6.75 0.26
C SER A 312 20.40 -8.20 -0.02
N PHE A 313 20.92 -9.10 0.79
CA PHE A 313 20.67 -10.53 0.75
C PHE A 313 20.15 -10.95 2.12
N ARG A 314 18.95 -11.54 2.15
CA ARG A 314 18.40 -12.18 3.33
C ARG A 314 18.58 -13.67 3.19
N VAL A 315 19.51 -14.24 3.95
CA VAL A 315 19.88 -15.65 3.84
C VAL A 315 19.27 -16.43 5.00
N PHE A 316 18.36 -17.34 4.68
CA PHE A 316 17.70 -18.20 5.66
C PHE A 316 18.52 -19.48 5.90
N MET A 317 18.32 -20.09 7.07
CA MET A 317 19.03 -21.32 7.47
C MET A 317 18.90 -22.46 6.44
N GLY A 318 17.76 -22.56 5.76
CA GLY A 318 17.52 -23.60 4.76
C GLY A 318 18.18 -23.35 3.40
N GLY A 319 18.97 -22.29 3.24
CA GLY A 319 19.63 -21.96 1.98
C GLY A 319 18.82 -21.04 1.07
N SER A 320 17.55 -20.77 1.39
CA SER A 320 16.75 -19.79 0.65
C SER A 320 17.31 -18.38 0.84
N VAL A 321 17.43 -17.63 -0.26
CA VAL A 321 17.96 -16.26 -0.30
C VAL A 321 16.97 -15.34 -0.98
N THR A 322 16.68 -14.20 -0.35
CA THR A 322 16.03 -13.05 -1.02
C THR A 322 17.07 -11.98 -1.29
N GLN A 323 17.36 -11.71 -2.56
CA GLN A 323 18.20 -10.60 -3.00
C GLN A 323 17.32 -9.41 -3.38
N SER A 324 17.65 -8.23 -2.86
CA SER A 324 17.04 -6.96 -3.23
C SER A 324 18.09 -6.03 -3.83
N SER A 325 17.78 -5.36 -4.95
CA SER A 325 18.71 -4.49 -5.68
C SER A 325 17.99 -3.24 -6.20
N PRO A 326 18.67 -2.06 -6.28
CA PRO A 326 18.09 -0.88 -6.92
C PRO A 326 18.01 -1.00 -8.45
N SER A 327 18.92 -1.74 -9.08
CA SER A 327 19.00 -1.92 -10.54
C SER A 327 19.11 -3.38 -10.91
N GLU A 328 18.54 -3.75 -12.06
CA GLU A 328 18.55 -5.12 -12.61
C GLU A 328 19.93 -5.49 -13.15
N VAL A 329 20.61 -4.51 -13.76
CA VAL A 329 21.96 -4.68 -14.33
C VAL A 329 22.93 -5.05 -13.21
N THR A 330 23.02 -4.21 -12.18
CA THR A 330 23.95 -4.44 -11.05
C THR A 330 23.53 -5.61 -10.16
N MET A 331 22.26 -6.02 -10.19
CA MET A 331 21.77 -7.17 -9.43
C MET A 331 22.43 -8.47 -9.88
N LYS A 332 22.63 -8.64 -11.19
CA LYS A 332 23.24 -9.84 -11.76
C LYS A 332 24.70 -9.97 -11.33
N ASP A 333 25.45 -8.87 -11.36
CA ASP A 333 26.85 -8.86 -10.93
C ASP A 333 26.97 -9.15 -9.44
N ALA A 334 26.12 -8.50 -8.62
CA ALA A 334 26.04 -8.76 -7.20
C ALA A 334 25.64 -10.21 -6.86
N TYR A 335 24.81 -10.85 -7.70
CA TYR A 335 24.44 -12.26 -7.55
C TYR A 335 25.64 -13.19 -7.74
N TYR A 336 26.42 -13.01 -8.82
CA TYR A 336 27.57 -13.88 -9.08
C TYR A 336 28.69 -13.66 -8.07
N ASP A 337 28.95 -12.41 -7.69
CA ASP A 337 29.90 -12.09 -6.62
C ASP A 337 29.49 -12.75 -5.29
N PHE A 338 28.20 -12.66 -4.94
CA PHE A 338 27.66 -13.31 -3.75
C PHE A 338 27.82 -14.84 -3.83
N ARG A 339 27.45 -15.47 -4.95
CA ARG A 339 27.54 -16.92 -5.14
C ARG A 339 28.97 -17.42 -5.06
N ASN A 340 29.91 -16.73 -5.69
CA ASN A 340 31.34 -17.08 -5.63
C ASN A 340 31.87 -16.95 -4.20
N THR A 341 31.48 -15.89 -3.49
CA THR A 341 31.83 -15.69 -2.08
C THR A 341 31.30 -16.82 -1.22
N ILE A 342 30.01 -17.18 -1.34
CA ILE A 342 29.39 -18.28 -0.62
C ILE A 342 30.08 -19.62 -0.92
N GLU A 343 30.38 -19.91 -2.19
CA GLU A 343 31.04 -21.17 -2.56
C GLU A 343 32.44 -21.27 -1.94
N SER A 344 33.18 -20.15 -1.86
CA SER A 344 34.53 -20.12 -1.27
C SER A 344 34.54 -20.44 0.24
N ILE A 345 33.45 -20.17 0.95
CA ILE A 345 33.30 -20.45 2.39
C ILE A 345 32.35 -21.62 2.67
N ARG A 346 31.82 -22.28 1.64
CA ARG A 346 30.73 -23.27 1.74
C ARG A 346 31.05 -24.39 2.73
N SER A 347 32.22 -24.99 2.61
CA SER A 347 32.68 -26.10 3.48
C SER A 347 32.72 -25.75 4.97
N LEU A 348 32.75 -24.45 5.32
CA LEU A 348 32.80 -23.97 6.70
C LEU A 348 31.40 -23.65 7.26
N ILE A 349 30.44 -23.32 6.39
CA ILE A 349 29.10 -22.86 6.77
C ILE A 349 28.01 -23.91 6.53
N GLU A 350 28.22 -24.89 5.66
CA GLU A 350 27.24 -25.93 5.36
C GLU A 350 26.99 -26.83 6.57
N ILE A 351 25.73 -27.04 6.91
CA ILE A 351 25.32 -27.96 7.98
C ILE A 351 25.06 -29.31 7.33
N ASP A 352 25.80 -30.33 7.75
CA ASP A 352 25.52 -31.69 7.35
C ASP A 352 24.12 -32.09 7.82
N SER A 353 23.26 -32.45 6.87
CA SER A 353 21.90 -32.89 7.15
C SER A 353 21.80 -34.14 8.04
N SER A 354 22.90 -34.90 8.14
CA SER A 354 22.99 -36.09 8.99
C SER A 354 23.27 -35.75 10.45
N GLU A 355 23.76 -34.54 10.77
CA GLU A 355 24.07 -34.14 12.13
C GLU A 355 22.83 -33.62 12.88
N PRO A 356 22.59 -34.08 14.13
CA PRO A 356 21.50 -33.57 14.96
C PRO A 356 21.72 -32.08 15.28
N ARG A 357 20.67 -31.28 15.11
CA ARG A 357 20.74 -29.82 15.31
C ARG A 357 20.67 -29.47 16.80
N TYR A 358 21.74 -28.89 17.33
CA TYR A 358 21.74 -28.26 18.66
C TYR A 358 21.52 -26.75 18.51
N ILE A 359 20.50 -26.21 19.17
CA ILE A 359 20.26 -24.77 19.21
C ILE A 359 21.23 -24.17 20.23
N GLN A 360 22.32 -23.56 19.73
CA GLN A 360 23.25 -22.82 20.58
C GLN A 360 22.81 -21.35 20.67
N TYR A 361 22.55 -20.90 21.90
CA TYR A 361 22.31 -19.50 22.20
C TYR A 361 23.64 -18.73 22.23
N ILE A 362 23.78 -17.66 21.45
CA ILE A 362 24.93 -16.77 21.45
C ILE A 362 24.47 -15.44 22.07
N PRO A 363 24.95 -15.08 23.28
CA PRO A 363 24.64 -13.79 23.89
C PRO A 363 25.22 -12.61 23.10
N ILE A 364 24.48 -11.50 23.03
CA ILE A 364 24.77 -10.27 22.25
C ILE A 364 26.18 -9.71 22.54
N ASP A 365 26.65 -9.83 23.78
CA ASP A 365 27.87 -9.19 24.28
C ASP A 365 29.18 -9.73 23.64
N ARG A 366 29.09 -10.82 22.84
CA ARG A 366 30.25 -11.51 22.26
C ARG A 366 30.50 -11.20 20.79
N ILE A 367 29.58 -10.53 20.08
CA ILE A 367 29.82 -10.10 18.70
C ILE A 367 30.57 -8.77 18.75
N LYS A 368 31.88 -8.81 18.99
CA LYS A 368 32.73 -7.67 18.71
C LYS A 368 32.97 -7.64 17.20
N PRO A 369 32.75 -6.52 16.49
CA PRO A 369 33.07 -6.44 15.07
C PRO A 369 34.57 -6.68 14.91
N ASN A 370 34.92 -7.86 14.40
CA ASN A 370 36.30 -8.16 14.06
C ASN A 370 36.70 -7.29 12.86
N ASN A 371 37.72 -6.46 13.04
CA ASN A 371 38.58 -5.87 12.02
C ASN A 371 37.94 -5.08 10.85
N VAL A 372 36.70 -4.62 10.95
CA VAL A 372 36.24 -3.52 10.09
C VAL A 372 36.70 -2.23 10.75
N GLY A 373 37.55 -1.46 10.08
CA GLY A 373 38.02 -0.18 10.59
C GLY A 373 36.84 0.69 11.04
N PRO A 374 36.98 1.46 12.13
CA PRO A 374 35.89 2.26 12.70
C PRO A 374 35.21 3.16 11.66
N ASP A 375 35.88 3.55 10.58
CA ASP A 375 35.31 4.43 9.56
C ASP A 375 34.29 3.76 8.61
N GLU A 376 34.38 2.44 8.38
CA GLU A 376 33.41 1.75 7.50
C GLU A 376 32.19 1.24 8.27
N TYR A 377 32.41 0.65 9.45
CA TYR A 377 31.32 0.08 10.26
C TYR A 377 30.42 1.18 10.86
N THR A 378 31.02 2.28 11.33
CA THR A 378 30.28 3.43 11.89
C THR A 378 29.44 4.12 10.82
N ARG A 379 29.88 4.17 9.55
CA ARG A 379 29.06 4.66 8.43
C ARG A 379 27.83 3.81 8.13
N PHE A 380 27.76 2.55 8.55
CA PHE A 380 26.56 1.73 8.35
C PHE A 380 25.62 1.73 9.56
N ILE A 381 26.15 1.82 10.78
CA ILE A 381 25.36 1.75 12.01
C ILE A 381 24.84 3.12 12.47
N ASP A 382 25.66 4.18 12.41
CA ASP A 382 25.19 5.52 12.80
C ASP A 382 24.09 6.03 11.86
N TYR A 383 24.04 5.55 10.62
CA TYR A 383 23.00 5.94 9.67
C TYR A 383 21.62 5.32 9.91
N ASP A 384 21.54 4.11 10.50
CA ASP A 384 20.26 3.48 10.84
C ASP A 384 19.78 3.91 12.25
N MET A 385 20.65 4.41 13.14
CA MET A 385 20.28 4.83 14.52
C MET A 385 20.20 6.35 14.80
N GLN A 386 20.90 7.24 14.07
CA GLN A 386 21.01 8.65 14.48
C GLN A 386 19.90 9.61 14.01
N TYR A 387 18.82 9.14 13.39
CA TYR A 387 17.81 10.05 12.81
C TYR A 387 16.38 9.89 13.34
N GLU A 388 16.19 9.19 14.47
CA GLU A 388 14.90 9.20 15.18
C GLU A 388 14.70 10.44 16.06
N ASN A 389 15.69 11.32 16.24
CA ASN A 389 15.56 12.55 17.02
C ASN A 389 16.42 13.71 16.49
N VAL A 390 16.11 14.26 15.31
CA VAL A 390 16.63 15.58 14.92
C VAL A 390 15.48 16.59 14.98
N PRO A 391 15.53 17.62 15.84
CA PRO A 391 14.54 18.70 15.84
C PRO A 391 14.56 19.40 14.48
N GLU A 392 13.39 19.65 13.90
CA GLU A 392 13.23 20.51 12.73
C GLU A 392 13.66 21.93 13.11
N ASN A 393 14.89 22.31 12.77
CA ASN A 393 15.29 23.72 12.78
C ASN A 393 14.71 24.38 11.52
N ASN A 394 13.64 25.14 11.73
CA ASN A 394 13.17 26.18 10.83
C ASN A 394 14.18 27.33 10.84
N ASP A 395 15.11 27.36 9.89
CA ASP A 395 15.85 28.57 9.55
C ASP A 395 15.76 28.86 8.05
N GLN A 396 15.03 29.96 7.80
CA GLN A 396 15.05 30.91 6.69
C GLN A 396 15.84 30.51 5.43
N ALA A 397 15.11 30.20 4.37
CA ALA A 397 15.64 30.14 3.01
C ALA A 397 15.92 31.56 2.51
N GLU A 398 17.20 31.86 2.24
CA GLU A 398 17.62 33.01 1.44
C GLU A 398 17.08 32.87 0.00
N VAL A 399 16.42 33.93 -0.47
CA VAL A 399 15.91 34.08 -1.83
C VAL A 399 17.09 34.35 -2.76
N LEU A 400 17.39 33.41 -3.66
CA LEU A 400 18.29 33.63 -4.79
C LEU A 400 17.52 34.26 -5.97
N PRO A 401 18.14 35.16 -6.74
CA PRO A 401 17.46 35.91 -7.80
C PRO A 401 17.16 35.05 -9.02
N GLU A 402 15.97 35.26 -9.60
CA GLU A 402 15.48 34.63 -10.83
C GLU A 402 16.28 35.13 -12.05
N GLU A 403 17.02 34.23 -12.70
CA GLU A 403 17.49 34.45 -14.07
C GLU A 403 16.46 33.91 -15.06
N ASN A 404 15.80 34.84 -15.77
CA ASN A 404 14.89 34.55 -16.88
C ASN A 404 15.69 34.10 -18.12
N GLY A 405 15.80 32.80 -18.32
CA GLY A 405 16.21 32.19 -19.58
C GLY A 405 15.02 31.52 -20.28
N SER A 406 14.49 32.14 -21.33
CA SER A 406 13.47 31.56 -22.20
C SER A 406 14.08 30.44 -23.04
N ILE A 407 13.60 29.21 -22.85
CA ILE A 407 13.91 28.07 -23.73
C ILE A 407 12.70 27.89 -24.66
N ASP A 408 12.89 28.20 -25.94
CA ASP A 408 11.95 27.86 -27.00
C ASP A 408 11.96 26.34 -27.22
N TYR A 409 10.83 25.68 -26.96
CA TYR A 409 10.61 24.30 -27.33
C TYR A 409 9.94 24.25 -28.70
N ASP A 410 10.67 23.73 -29.68
CA ASP A 410 10.21 23.44 -31.03
C ASP A 410 9.25 22.23 -30.99
N THR A 411 7.94 22.50 -31.05
CA THR A 411 6.89 21.49 -31.10
C THR A 411 6.53 21.20 -32.55
N SER A 412 7.22 20.25 -33.17
CA SER A 412 6.71 19.55 -34.35
C SER A 412 6.89 18.05 -34.18
N TYR A 413 5.90 17.40 -33.57
CA TYR A 413 5.68 15.97 -33.75
C TYR A 413 4.21 15.78 -34.08
N THR A 414 3.96 15.50 -35.35
CA THR A 414 2.63 15.27 -35.92
C THR A 414 2.14 13.87 -35.55
N ASP A 415 0.90 13.84 -35.07
CA ASP A 415 0.08 12.66 -34.81
C ASP A 415 -0.04 11.74 -36.02
N ASP A 416 0.06 10.44 -35.80
CA ASP A 416 -0.51 9.44 -36.71
C ASP A 416 -0.86 8.15 -35.93
N TYR A 417 -2.01 8.18 -35.26
CA TYR A 417 -2.72 6.96 -34.85
C TYR A 417 -4.21 7.15 -35.13
N SER A 418 -4.56 6.95 -36.39
CA SER A 418 -5.93 6.74 -36.83
C SER A 418 -6.18 5.24 -37.05
N SER A 419 -7.41 4.82 -36.75
CA SER A 419 -8.03 3.52 -37.01
C SER A 419 -7.74 2.39 -36.01
N TYR A 420 -8.67 2.22 -35.05
CA TYR A 420 -9.51 1.01 -34.99
C TYR A 420 -10.89 1.39 -34.45
N ALA A 421 -11.91 1.21 -35.30
CA ALA A 421 -13.32 1.33 -34.96
C ALA A 421 -14.04 0.06 -35.44
N LEU A 422 -15.01 -0.36 -34.62
CA LEU A 422 -15.93 -1.50 -34.68
C LEU A 422 -15.43 -2.83 -34.10
#